data_AF-A0A060VWZ5-F1
#
_entry.id   AF-A0A060VWZ5-F1
#
_cell.length_a   1.000
_cell.length_b   1.000
_cell.length_c   1.000
_cell.angle_alpha   90.00
_cell.angle_beta   90.00
_cell.angle_gamma   90.00
#
_symmetry.space_group_name_H-M   'P 1'
#
loop_
_entity.id
_entity.type
_entity.pdbx_description
1 polymer ?
#
loop_
_entity_poly.entity_id
_entity_poly.type
_entity_poly.pdbx_seq_one_letter_code
_entity_poly.pdbx_strand_id
1 'polypeptide(L)'
;MSVSVHENRKSRTSTGSMNISLFHKPSHPDSVLTHLNTLRKQCMFTDVTLWAGDRSFPCHRAVLAACSRYFEAMFSGGLRESLDNEVNFRDSVHPEVLELLLDFAYSSRVIINEENAESLLEAGDMLQFHDIRDAAAEFLEKNLHLSNCLGMMLLSDAHQCKQLYELSWRMCLVHFEALRDTEDFYGLNKDKLLNLILSDELEIEDEHIVFNAVMRWVRYDLDGRRDDLPELLGGIRLALLPSECLIEAVACEELVMSDKRSRQIVEEAMQCKKKILQNDGVVTSPCARPRKAGHTLLILGGQTFMCDKIYQVDHKAKEIIPKSVLPSPRKEFSACAIGCKVYVTGGRGSENGVSKDVWIYDTVHEEWSKGAPMLIARFGHGSAELENWLYVVGGHTAIAGIFPASPSVSLKQVERYDPLTNKWTMMAPLRDGVSNAAVVSAKLKLFVFGGTTIHRDKASKVQCYDPLENRWAIAAECPQPWRYTAAAVLGSQIFIMGGDTEFTAASAYRFDCETNQWSRVGDMTSKRMSCHAVASGNKLYVVGGYFGTQRCKTLDCYDPTSDSWNSITTVPYSLIPTAFVSTWKHLPA
;
A
#
# COMPACT_ATOMS: atom_id res chain seq x y z
N MET A 1 30.36 -1.99 21.31
CA MET A 1 30.77 -0.57 21.30
C MET A 1 31.58 -0.28 22.56
N SER A 2 32.71 0.39 22.37
CA SER A 2 33.71 0.76 23.36
C SER A 2 33.15 1.52 24.56
N VAL A 3 33.40 1.03 25.77
CA VAL A 3 33.28 1.82 27.00
C VAL A 3 34.62 1.82 27.71
N SER A 4 35.57 2.56 27.15
CA SER A 4 36.77 3.00 27.87
C SER A 4 36.43 4.32 28.58
N VAL A 5 35.86 4.24 29.78
CA VAL A 5 35.73 5.39 30.67
C VAL A 5 36.68 5.17 31.84
N HIS A 6 37.91 5.65 31.70
CA HIS A 6 38.84 5.78 32.82
C HIS A 6 38.54 7.10 33.53
N GLU A 7 37.93 7.01 34.71
CA GLU A 7 37.79 8.12 35.64
C GLU A 7 39.17 8.59 36.10
N ASN A 8 39.58 9.78 35.64
CA ASN A 8 40.74 10.49 36.14
C ASN A 8 40.44 11.08 37.53
N ARG A 9 40.66 10.30 38.60
CA ARG A 9 40.61 10.81 39.97
C ARG A 9 41.97 11.41 40.34
N LYS A 10 42.13 12.73 40.12
CA LYS A 10 43.24 13.50 40.67
C LYS A 10 43.08 13.63 42.19
N SER A 11 43.96 12.99 42.96
CA SER A 11 44.22 13.38 44.35
C SER A 11 45.69 13.24 44.74
N ARG A 12 46.33 14.41 44.88
CA ARG A 12 47.41 14.80 45.82
C ARG A 12 48.73 14.01 45.84
N THR A 13 49.74 14.64 45.24
CA THR A 13 51.12 14.84 45.73
C THR A 13 51.68 13.89 46.81
N SER A 14 52.44 12.88 46.37
CA SER A 14 53.61 12.37 47.09
C SER A 14 54.64 11.87 46.08
N THR A 15 55.86 12.38 46.17
CA THR A 15 57.05 12.02 45.40
C THR A 15 57.44 10.56 45.63
N GLY A 16 57.32 9.76 44.58
CA GLY A 16 57.70 8.35 44.52
C GLY A 16 57.05 7.76 43.27
N SER A 17 57.69 7.92 42.11
CA SER A 17 57.21 7.34 40.85
C SER A 17 57.24 5.82 40.96
N MET A 18 56.17 5.20 41.44
CA MET A 18 55.99 3.76 41.28
C MET A 18 55.87 3.49 39.78
N ASN A 19 56.87 2.84 39.19
CA ASN A 19 56.78 2.27 37.85
C ASN A 19 55.73 1.15 37.87
N ILE A 20 54.47 1.51 37.67
CA ILE A 20 53.37 0.55 37.54
C ILE A 20 53.24 0.19 36.07
N SER A 21 53.62 -1.03 35.69
CA SER A 21 53.35 -1.61 34.38
C SER A 21 52.18 -2.61 34.47
N LEU A 22 51.14 -2.38 33.67
CA LEU A 22 50.01 -3.31 33.55
C LEU A 22 50.36 -4.41 32.53
N PHE A 23 50.48 -5.65 32.97
CA PHE A 23 50.61 -6.81 32.08
C PHE A 23 49.23 -7.36 31.72
N HIS A 24 48.86 -7.31 30.44
CA HIS A 24 47.60 -7.85 29.92
C HIS A 24 47.89 -8.87 28.82
N LYS A 25 47.54 -10.15 29.03
CA LYS A 25 47.68 -11.24 28.06
C LYS A 25 46.30 -11.57 27.45
N PRO A 26 46.00 -11.15 26.20
CA PRO A 26 44.67 -11.30 25.60
C PRO A 26 44.20 -12.75 25.44
N SER A 27 45.14 -13.71 25.30
CA SER A 27 44.82 -15.14 25.12
C SER A 27 44.60 -15.91 26.41
N HIS A 28 44.71 -15.24 27.57
CA HIS A 28 44.51 -15.90 28.86
C HIS A 28 43.06 -16.43 29.06
N PRO A 29 41.99 -15.66 28.75
CA PRO A 29 40.61 -16.15 28.88
C PRO A 29 40.32 -17.39 28.03
N ASP A 30 40.75 -17.39 26.76
CA ASP A 30 40.56 -18.52 25.85
C ASP A 30 41.26 -19.78 26.36
N SER A 31 42.49 -19.62 26.89
CA SER A 31 43.24 -20.73 27.47
C SER A 31 42.55 -21.30 28.71
N VAL A 32 41.93 -20.46 29.55
CA VAL A 32 41.21 -20.89 30.75
C VAL A 32 39.93 -21.63 30.35
N LEU A 33 39.12 -21.08 29.43
CA LEU A 33 37.90 -21.74 28.94
C LEU A 33 38.20 -23.09 28.30
N THR A 34 39.26 -23.18 27.49
CA THR A 34 39.70 -24.44 26.88
C THR A 34 40.09 -25.49 27.94
N HIS A 35 40.75 -25.06 29.02
CA HIS A 35 41.10 -25.95 30.13
C HIS A 35 39.86 -26.41 30.90
N LEU A 36 38.92 -25.50 31.19
CA LEU A 36 37.64 -25.83 31.84
C LEU A 36 36.81 -26.80 31.01
N ASN A 37 36.81 -26.66 29.68
CA ASN A 37 36.14 -27.62 28.79
C ASN A 37 36.80 -29.01 28.86
N THR A 38 38.13 -29.07 28.97
CA THR A 38 38.87 -30.33 29.11
C THR A 38 38.53 -31.02 30.44
N LEU A 39 38.47 -30.25 31.54
CA LEU A 39 38.05 -30.75 32.85
C LEU A 39 36.61 -31.28 32.83
N ARG A 40 35.70 -30.56 32.16
CA ARG A 40 34.30 -31.00 31.97
C ARG A 40 34.25 -32.36 31.26
N LYS A 41 34.94 -32.51 30.13
CA LYS A 41 34.98 -33.76 29.36
C LYS A 41 35.58 -34.93 30.13
N GLN A 42 36.45 -34.66 31.10
CA GLN A 42 37.03 -35.65 32.01
C GLN A 42 36.19 -35.88 33.28
N CYS A 43 35.04 -35.21 33.44
CA CYS A 43 34.20 -35.23 34.64
C CYS A 43 34.97 -34.83 35.92
N MET A 44 35.92 -33.91 35.80
CA MET A 44 36.75 -33.43 36.91
C MET A 44 36.21 -32.11 37.45
N PHE A 45 36.00 -32.03 38.77
CA PHE A 45 35.48 -30.85 39.48
C PHE A 45 34.07 -30.37 39.05
N THR A 46 33.31 -31.22 38.37
CA THR A 46 31.91 -30.95 38.01
C THR A 46 31.02 -31.09 39.24
N ASP A 47 30.18 -30.10 39.49
CA ASP A 47 29.34 -29.95 40.69
C ASP A 47 27.84 -29.99 40.38
N VAL A 48 27.46 -30.13 39.09
CA VAL A 48 26.07 -30.31 38.65
C VAL A 48 25.99 -31.20 37.41
N THR A 49 24.93 -31.99 37.30
CA THR A 49 24.60 -32.77 36.10
C THR A 49 23.26 -32.33 35.52
N LEU A 50 23.26 -31.92 34.25
CA LEU A 50 22.04 -31.57 33.53
C LEU A 50 21.51 -32.79 32.77
N TRP A 51 20.21 -33.04 32.82
CA TRP A 51 19.53 -34.11 32.11
C TRP A 51 18.58 -33.53 31.07
N ALA A 52 18.67 -34.01 29.83
CA ALA A 52 17.70 -33.75 28.76
C ALA A 52 17.32 -35.09 28.13
N GLY A 53 16.05 -35.47 28.23
CA GLY A 53 15.60 -36.83 27.96
C GLY A 53 16.46 -37.87 28.70
N ASP A 54 17.09 -38.76 27.92
CA ASP A 54 17.94 -39.85 28.41
C ASP A 54 19.44 -39.51 28.47
N ARG A 55 19.85 -38.28 28.10
CA ARG A 55 21.27 -37.86 28.07
C ARG A 55 21.63 -37.01 29.29
N SER A 56 22.75 -37.34 29.93
CA SER A 56 23.32 -36.63 31.07
C SER A 56 24.56 -35.81 30.69
N PHE A 57 24.66 -34.58 31.19
CA PHE A 57 25.75 -33.65 30.91
C PHE A 57 26.35 -33.09 32.21
N PRO A 58 27.51 -33.60 32.66
CA PRO A 58 28.21 -33.07 33.84
C PRO A 58 28.84 -31.72 33.52
N CYS A 59 28.60 -30.72 34.38
CA CYS A 59 28.96 -29.32 34.15
C CYS A 59 29.46 -28.64 35.44
N HIS A 60 29.93 -27.40 35.30
CA HIS A 60 30.36 -26.54 36.41
C HIS A 60 29.34 -25.42 36.64
N ARG A 61 28.74 -25.31 37.83
CA ARG A 61 27.74 -24.29 38.18
C ARG A 61 28.26 -22.88 37.96
N ALA A 62 29.53 -22.64 38.29
CA ALA A 62 30.17 -21.34 38.11
C ALA A 62 30.23 -20.88 36.64
N VAL A 63 30.46 -21.81 35.70
CA VAL A 63 30.50 -21.49 34.27
C VAL A 63 29.09 -21.22 33.76
N LEU A 64 28.13 -22.07 34.13
CA LEU A 64 26.72 -21.90 33.74
C LEU A 64 26.12 -20.59 34.26
N ALA A 65 26.35 -20.26 35.53
CA ALA A 65 25.91 -19.00 36.13
C ALA A 65 26.58 -17.77 35.52
N ALA A 66 27.83 -17.88 35.05
CA ALA A 66 28.50 -16.78 34.36
C ALA A 66 27.93 -16.54 32.95
N CYS A 67 27.46 -17.59 32.27
CA CYS A 67 26.96 -17.50 30.90
C CYS A 67 25.46 -17.25 30.79
N SER A 68 24.67 -17.62 31.80
CA SER A 68 23.21 -17.53 31.76
C SER A 68 22.62 -17.06 33.09
N ARG A 69 21.75 -16.05 32.98
CA ARG A 69 21.01 -15.48 34.11
C ARG A 69 20.00 -16.45 34.71
N TYR A 70 19.48 -17.39 33.91
CA TYR A 70 18.62 -18.46 34.38
C TYR A 70 19.36 -19.37 35.37
N PHE A 71 20.55 -19.83 35.00
CA PHE A 71 21.37 -20.67 35.87
C PHE A 71 21.91 -19.90 37.08
N GLU A 72 22.27 -18.63 36.91
CA GLU A 72 22.66 -17.77 38.03
C GLU A 72 21.52 -17.67 39.06
N ALA A 73 20.30 -17.39 38.63
CA ALA A 73 19.13 -17.30 39.50
C ALA A 73 18.80 -18.66 40.16
N MET A 74 18.85 -19.75 39.39
CA MET A 74 18.61 -21.10 39.89
C MET A 74 19.60 -21.49 40.99
N PHE A 75 20.89 -21.18 40.82
CA PHE A 75 21.92 -21.58 41.78
C PHE A 75 22.07 -20.61 42.96
N SER A 76 21.71 -19.34 42.80
CA SER A 76 21.80 -18.33 43.88
C SER A 76 20.52 -18.19 44.72
N GLY A 77 19.37 -18.63 44.21
CA GLY A 77 18.05 -18.32 44.78
C GLY A 77 17.66 -19.04 46.09
N GLY A 78 18.50 -19.88 46.67
CA GLY A 78 18.22 -20.58 47.94
C GLY A 78 17.02 -21.55 47.91
N LEU A 79 16.51 -21.89 46.72
CA LEU A 79 15.43 -22.85 46.48
C LEU A 79 15.96 -24.30 46.51
N ARG A 80 15.08 -25.32 46.48
CA ARG A 80 15.50 -26.75 46.56
C ARG A 80 16.47 -27.12 45.44
N GLU A 81 16.30 -26.54 44.27
CA GLU A 81 17.13 -26.70 43.07
C GLU A 81 18.56 -26.17 43.26
N SER A 82 18.80 -25.31 44.25
CA SER A 82 20.15 -24.84 44.58
C SER A 82 20.98 -25.87 45.35
N LEU A 83 20.31 -26.87 45.96
CA LEU A 83 20.92 -27.95 46.74
C LEU A 83 21.00 -29.28 45.97
N ASP A 84 20.21 -29.42 44.90
CA ASP A 84 20.24 -30.62 44.07
C ASP A 84 21.43 -30.62 43.11
N ASN A 85 22.08 -31.77 43.00
CA ASN A 85 23.21 -31.97 42.08
C ASN A 85 22.76 -32.33 40.66
N GLU A 86 21.45 -32.52 40.46
CA GLU A 86 20.86 -32.93 39.18
C GLU A 86 19.70 -32.00 38.79
N VAL A 87 19.73 -31.49 37.56
CA VAL A 87 18.66 -30.66 36.98
C VAL A 87 18.13 -31.35 35.74
N ASN A 88 16.83 -31.65 35.70
CA ASN A 88 16.22 -32.42 34.62
C ASN A 88 15.21 -31.59 33.81
N PHE A 89 15.53 -31.38 32.54
CA PHE A 89 14.71 -30.65 31.57
C PHE A 89 13.70 -31.55 30.85
N ARG A 90 13.71 -32.87 31.08
CA ARG A 90 12.81 -33.86 30.45
C ARG A 90 12.73 -33.62 28.94
N ASP A 91 11.52 -33.39 28.43
CA ASP A 91 11.24 -33.16 27.01
C ASP A 91 11.21 -31.68 26.61
N SER A 92 11.55 -30.75 27.53
CA SER A 92 11.51 -29.31 27.23
C SER A 92 12.68 -28.82 26.38
N VAL A 93 13.78 -29.56 26.31
CA VAL A 93 14.96 -29.21 25.50
C VAL A 93 15.49 -30.44 24.79
N HIS A 94 15.72 -30.33 23.48
CA HIS A 94 16.38 -31.38 22.73
C HIS A 94 17.82 -31.59 23.22
N PRO A 95 18.25 -32.84 23.45
CA PRO A 95 19.58 -33.12 24.01
C PRO A 95 20.75 -32.57 23.17
N GLU A 96 20.60 -32.55 21.84
CA GLU A 96 21.59 -32.00 20.91
C GLU A 96 21.72 -30.48 21.04
N VAL A 97 20.61 -29.78 21.25
CA VAL A 97 20.57 -28.33 21.47
C VAL A 97 21.22 -27.99 22.80
N LEU A 98 20.91 -28.73 23.87
CA LEU A 98 21.54 -28.53 25.17
C LEU A 98 23.06 -28.74 25.09
N GLU A 99 23.51 -29.75 24.35
CA GLU A 99 24.93 -29.99 24.11
C GLU A 99 25.60 -28.80 23.40
N LEU A 100 24.96 -28.23 22.38
CA LEU A 100 25.46 -27.04 21.67
C LEU A 100 25.52 -25.80 22.58
N LEU A 101 24.52 -25.58 23.45
CA LEU A 101 24.53 -24.48 24.42
C LEU A 101 25.67 -24.65 25.45
N LEU A 102 25.90 -25.88 25.90
CA LEU A 102 27.01 -26.19 26.80
C LEU A 102 28.35 -26.01 26.10
N ASP A 103 28.50 -26.51 24.88
CA ASP A 103 29.71 -26.32 24.11
C ASP A 103 30.00 -24.83 23.87
N PHE A 104 28.96 -24.00 23.66
CA PHE A 104 29.11 -22.55 23.63
C PHE A 104 29.60 -21.99 24.98
N ALA A 105 29.03 -22.39 26.11
CA ALA A 105 29.44 -21.91 27.43
C ALA A 105 30.94 -22.17 27.73
N TYR A 106 31.52 -23.21 27.13
CA TYR A 106 32.93 -23.59 27.34
C TYR A 106 33.86 -23.25 26.17
N SER A 107 33.35 -22.84 25.01
CA SER A 107 34.17 -22.56 23.81
C SER A 107 33.90 -21.21 23.16
N SER A 108 32.82 -20.53 23.55
CA SER A 108 32.28 -19.32 22.92
C SER A 108 31.95 -19.49 21.43
N ARG A 109 31.68 -20.72 20.99
CA ARG A 109 31.37 -21.07 19.59
C ARG A 109 30.16 -21.99 19.54
N VAL A 110 29.28 -21.76 18.56
CA VAL A 110 28.10 -22.59 18.28
C VAL A 110 27.95 -22.74 16.77
N ILE A 111 27.47 -23.89 16.33
CA ILE A 111 27.17 -24.17 14.92
C ILE A 111 25.66 -24.09 14.75
N ILE A 112 25.20 -23.17 13.90
CA ILE A 112 23.77 -22.95 13.60
C ILE A 112 23.51 -23.42 12.17
N ASN A 113 22.47 -24.23 12.00
CA ASN A 113 22.00 -24.77 10.73
C ASN A 113 20.45 -24.68 10.65
N GLU A 114 19.86 -25.07 9.53
CA GLU A 114 18.40 -24.97 9.32
C GLU A 114 17.58 -25.88 10.26
N GLU A 115 18.12 -27.04 10.64
CA GLU A 115 17.43 -28.01 11.50
C GLU A 115 17.43 -27.61 12.98
N ASN A 116 18.48 -26.91 13.44
CA ASN A 116 18.69 -26.58 14.84
C ASN A 116 18.37 -25.12 15.20
N ALA A 117 18.23 -24.23 14.22
CA ALA A 117 18.07 -22.80 14.46
C ALA A 117 16.81 -22.46 15.29
N GLU A 118 15.69 -23.10 14.98
CA GLU A 118 14.43 -22.90 15.71
C GLU A 118 14.58 -23.34 17.17
N SER A 119 14.99 -24.59 17.40
CA SER A 119 15.17 -25.11 18.75
C SER A 119 16.26 -24.40 19.55
N LEU A 120 17.31 -23.88 18.89
CA LEU A 120 18.34 -23.03 19.52
C LEU A 120 17.78 -21.68 19.96
N LEU A 121 16.87 -21.09 19.17
CA LEU A 121 16.20 -19.86 19.54
C LEU A 121 15.31 -20.08 20.78
N GLU A 122 14.50 -21.14 20.77
CA GLU A 122 13.61 -21.51 21.86
C GLU A 122 14.39 -21.78 23.16
N ALA A 123 15.40 -22.65 23.09
CA ALA A 123 16.21 -23.02 24.24
C ALA A 123 17.10 -21.86 24.72
N GLY A 124 17.60 -21.04 23.79
CA GLY A 124 18.38 -19.84 24.10
C GLY A 124 17.57 -18.80 24.85
N ASP A 125 16.31 -18.60 24.50
CA ASP A 125 15.41 -17.71 25.23
C ASP A 125 15.00 -18.29 26.59
N MET A 126 14.58 -19.56 26.62
CA MET A 126 14.17 -20.25 27.85
C MET A 126 15.29 -20.30 28.91
N LEU A 127 16.50 -20.65 28.50
CA LEU A 127 17.68 -20.71 29.37
C LEU A 127 18.44 -19.39 29.43
N GLN A 128 17.92 -18.30 28.85
CA GLN A 128 18.49 -16.94 28.90
C GLN A 128 19.94 -16.82 28.38
N PHE A 129 20.29 -17.58 27.34
CA PHE A 129 21.48 -17.38 26.51
C PHE A 129 21.19 -16.35 25.40
N HIS A 130 21.17 -15.07 25.75
CA HIS A 130 20.79 -14.00 24.81
C HIS A 130 21.68 -13.95 23.56
N ASP A 131 22.99 -14.16 23.68
CA ASP A 131 23.90 -14.14 22.52
C ASP A 131 23.56 -15.23 21.48
N ILE A 132 23.16 -16.41 21.96
CA ILE A 132 22.78 -17.53 21.08
C ILE A 132 21.40 -17.30 20.48
N ARG A 133 20.45 -16.80 21.28
CA ARG A 133 19.12 -16.42 20.79
C ARG A 133 19.25 -15.38 19.66
N ASP A 134 20.04 -14.33 19.88
CA ASP A 134 20.21 -13.26 18.90
C ASP A 134 20.93 -13.77 17.63
N ALA A 135 21.93 -14.65 17.77
CA ALA A 135 22.60 -15.29 16.63
C ALA A 135 21.69 -16.25 15.85
N ALA A 136 20.84 -17.01 16.53
CA ALA A 136 19.84 -17.89 15.90
C ALA A 136 18.77 -17.06 15.17
N ALA A 137 18.29 -15.97 15.78
CA ALA A 137 17.37 -15.04 15.14
C ALA A 137 17.98 -14.42 13.87
N GLU A 138 19.24 -13.96 13.91
CA GLU A 138 19.92 -13.40 12.73
C GLU A 138 20.09 -14.45 11.62
N PHE A 139 20.31 -15.72 11.97
CA PHE A 139 20.36 -16.81 10.98
C PHE A 139 19.00 -17.07 10.34
N LEU A 140 17.92 -17.09 11.13
CA LEU A 140 16.55 -17.26 10.62
C LEU A 140 16.11 -16.07 9.76
N GLU A 141 16.52 -14.85 10.10
CA GLU A 141 16.27 -13.65 9.30
C GLU A 141 16.88 -13.75 7.89
N LYS A 142 18.08 -14.34 7.77
CA LYS A 142 18.77 -14.52 6.47
C LYS A 142 18.16 -15.64 5.63
N ASN A 143 17.48 -16.61 6.24
CA ASN A 143 16.88 -17.77 5.58
C ASN A 143 15.34 -17.73 5.61
N LEU A 144 14.77 -16.52 5.63
CA LEU A 144 13.33 -16.33 5.58
C LEU A 144 12.79 -16.58 4.16
N HIS A 145 11.85 -17.51 4.06
CA HIS A 145 11.24 -17.95 2.81
C HIS A 145 9.71 -17.94 2.91
N LEU A 146 9.04 -17.98 1.76
CA LEU A 146 7.58 -17.96 1.69
C LEU A 146 6.92 -19.15 2.41
N SER A 147 7.59 -20.31 2.41
CA SER A 147 7.10 -21.53 3.04
C SER A 147 7.24 -21.57 4.56
N ASN A 148 8.15 -20.81 5.15
CA ASN A 148 8.37 -20.80 6.61
C ASN A 148 7.92 -19.48 7.27
N CYS A 149 7.46 -18.50 6.49
CA CYS A 149 7.17 -17.14 6.93
C CYS A 149 6.16 -17.07 8.09
N LEU A 150 5.07 -17.84 8.02
CA LEU A 150 4.04 -17.88 9.07
C LEU A 150 4.55 -18.52 10.35
N GLY A 151 5.31 -19.63 10.23
CA GLY A 151 5.98 -20.26 11.37
C GLY A 151 6.96 -19.32 12.06
N MET A 152 7.82 -18.64 11.28
CA MET A 152 8.78 -17.66 11.80
C MET A 152 8.10 -16.46 12.48
N MET A 153 6.95 -16.02 11.97
CA MET A 153 6.14 -14.97 12.60
C MET A 153 5.61 -15.41 13.98
N LEU A 154 5.09 -16.64 14.09
CA LEU A 154 4.59 -17.18 15.35
C LEU A 154 5.72 -17.41 16.36
N LEU A 155 6.83 -18.00 15.90
CA LEU A 155 8.02 -18.26 16.72
C LEU A 155 8.62 -16.95 17.26
N SER A 156 8.77 -15.94 16.40
CA SER A 156 9.32 -14.64 16.79
C SER A 156 8.42 -13.87 17.77
N ASP A 157 7.10 -14.03 17.68
CA ASP A 157 6.15 -13.48 18.65
C ASP A 157 6.26 -14.16 20.02
N ALA A 158 6.38 -15.50 20.02
CA ALA A 158 6.54 -16.29 21.24
C ALA A 158 7.84 -15.93 22.00
N HIS A 159 8.94 -15.73 21.28
CA HIS A 159 10.27 -15.43 21.86
C HIS A 159 10.65 -13.94 21.83
N GLN A 160 9.70 -13.06 21.53
CA GLN A 160 9.87 -11.60 21.54
C GLN A 160 11.01 -11.08 20.63
N CYS A 161 11.28 -11.79 19.53
CA CYS A 161 12.26 -11.41 18.51
C CYS A 161 11.66 -10.36 17.55
N LYS A 162 11.75 -9.09 17.93
CA LYS A 162 11.11 -7.98 17.20
C LYS A 162 11.54 -7.84 15.74
N GLN A 163 12.84 -7.98 15.45
CA GLN A 163 13.37 -7.80 14.08
C GLN A 163 12.87 -8.90 13.13
N LEU A 164 13.03 -10.17 13.52
CA LEU A 164 12.48 -11.32 12.81
C LEU A 164 10.96 -11.22 12.63
N TYR A 165 10.23 -10.77 13.66
CA TYR A 165 8.78 -10.57 13.57
C TYR A 165 8.42 -9.50 12.53
N GLU A 166 9.07 -8.34 12.54
CA GLU A 166 8.81 -7.25 11.59
C GLU A 166 9.13 -7.64 10.13
N LEU A 167 10.15 -8.47 9.91
CA LEU A 167 10.50 -8.99 8.59
C LEU A 167 9.48 -10.03 8.12
N SER A 168 9.15 -11.00 8.98
CA SER A 168 8.17 -12.05 8.70
C SER A 168 6.77 -11.45 8.47
N TRP A 169 6.38 -10.47 9.29
CA TRP A 169 5.13 -9.74 9.14
C TRP A 169 5.04 -9.02 7.80
N ARG A 170 6.09 -8.29 7.39
CA ARG A 170 6.11 -7.62 6.09
C ARG A 170 6.01 -8.61 4.94
N MET A 171 6.71 -9.73 5.01
CA MET A 171 6.63 -10.78 3.99
C MET A 171 5.23 -11.41 3.92
N CYS A 172 4.56 -11.60 5.06
CA CYS A 172 3.15 -12.02 5.11
C CYS A 172 2.22 -11.02 4.42
N LEU A 173 2.45 -9.72 4.62
CA LEU A 173 1.62 -8.67 4.01
C LEU A 173 1.77 -8.57 2.49
N VAL A 174 2.98 -8.82 1.97
CA VAL A 174 3.28 -8.76 0.54
C VAL A 174 2.80 -10.02 -0.19
N HIS A 175 2.93 -11.19 0.43
CA HIS A 175 2.66 -12.48 -0.24
C HIS A 175 1.40 -13.21 0.28
N PHE A 176 0.42 -12.47 0.78
CA PHE A 176 -0.80 -13.03 1.35
C PHE A 176 -1.56 -13.97 0.40
N GLU A 177 -1.58 -13.66 -0.91
CA GLU A 177 -2.28 -14.50 -1.89
C GLU A 177 -1.70 -15.93 -1.97
N ALA A 178 -0.38 -16.09 -1.85
CA ALA A 178 0.26 -17.39 -1.86
C ALA A 178 0.08 -18.12 -0.50
N LEU A 179 0.04 -17.37 0.60
CA LEU A 179 -0.09 -17.93 1.94
C LEU A 179 -1.49 -18.49 2.24
N ARG A 180 -2.54 -17.99 1.59
CA ARG A 180 -3.94 -18.40 1.87
C ARG A 180 -4.21 -19.90 1.71
N ASP A 181 -3.43 -20.57 0.85
CA ASP A 181 -3.61 -21.97 0.47
C ASP A 181 -2.73 -22.92 1.31
N THR A 182 -1.91 -22.38 2.22
CA THR A 182 -0.98 -23.16 3.07
C THR A 182 -1.66 -23.73 4.32
N GLU A 183 -1.19 -24.88 4.81
CA GLU A 183 -1.71 -25.49 6.05
C GLU A 183 -1.46 -24.61 7.28
N ASP A 184 -0.31 -23.94 7.34
CA ASP A 184 0.06 -23.02 8.41
C ASP A 184 -0.95 -21.87 8.56
N PHE A 185 -1.54 -21.42 7.45
CA PHE A 185 -2.57 -20.37 7.49
C PHE A 185 -3.83 -20.86 8.20
N TYR A 186 -4.25 -22.12 7.99
CA TYR A 186 -5.41 -22.68 8.68
C TYR A 186 -5.17 -22.92 10.17
N GLY A 187 -3.90 -23.06 10.57
CA GLY A 187 -3.46 -23.17 11.96
C GLY A 187 -3.35 -21.84 12.72
N LEU A 188 -3.48 -20.68 12.05
CA LEU A 188 -3.35 -19.37 12.70
C LEU A 188 -4.43 -19.12 13.75
N ASN A 189 -4.04 -18.45 14.84
CA ASN A 189 -4.94 -17.93 15.86
C ASN A 189 -5.78 -16.77 15.31
N LYS A 190 -7.02 -16.65 15.80
CA LYS A 190 -7.97 -15.58 15.46
C LYS A 190 -7.34 -14.18 15.55
N ASP A 191 -6.66 -13.87 16.65
CA ASP A 191 -6.09 -12.52 16.88
C ASP A 191 -5.03 -12.15 15.86
N LYS A 192 -4.21 -13.13 15.43
CA LYS A 192 -3.16 -12.90 14.42
C LYS A 192 -3.78 -12.74 13.04
N LEU A 193 -4.78 -13.55 12.69
CA LEU A 193 -5.54 -13.42 11.45
C LEU A 193 -6.27 -12.07 11.38
N LEU A 194 -6.92 -11.65 12.47
CA LEU A 194 -7.62 -10.38 12.57
C LEU A 194 -6.64 -9.20 12.39
N ASN A 195 -5.46 -9.26 13.01
CA ASN A 195 -4.42 -8.24 12.83
C ASN A 195 -3.92 -8.17 11.37
N LEU A 196 -3.82 -9.30 10.67
CA LEU A 196 -3.43 -9.32 9.25
C LEU A 196 -4.51 -8.66 8.38
N ILE A 197 -5.78 -9.00 8.63
CA ILE A 197 -6.91 -8.48 7.85
C ILE A 197 -7.12 -6.98 8.09
N LEU A 198 -7.01 -6.54 9.34
CA LEU A 198 -7.15 -5.13 9.73
C LEU A 198 -6.00 -4.25 9.22
N SER A 199 -4.84 -4.84 8.91
CA SER A 199 -3.67 -4.10 8.43
C SER A 199 -3.97 -3.33 7.13
N ASP A 200 -3.75 -2.02 7.15
CA ASP A 200 -3.78 -1.16 5.96
C ASP A 200 -2.62 -1.47 5.00
N GLU A 201 -1.57 -2.13 5.46
CA GLU A 201 -0.33 -2.38 4.71
C GLU A 201 -0.36 -3.70 3.90
N LEU A 202 -1.47 -4.45 3.95
CA LEU A 202 -1.65 -5.68 3.18
C LEU A 202 -1.74 -5.37 1.67
N GLU A 203 -0.90 -5.99 0.85
CA GLU A 203 -0.79 -5.71 -0.59
C GLU A 203 -1.69 -6.66 -1.38
N ILE A 204 -2.97 -6.30 -1.54
CA ILE A 204 -3.96 -7.10 -2.27
C ILE A 204 -4.78 -6.22 -3.21
N GLU A 205 -5.02 -6.71 -4.43
CA GLU A 205 -5.81 -6.04 -5.47
C GLU A 205 -7.31 -6.11 -5.22
N ASP A 206 -7.81 -7.27 -4.80
CA ASP A 206 -9.23 -7.57 -4.63
C ASP A 206 -9.51 -8.09 -3.22
N GLU A 207 -10.34 -7.37 -2.47
CA GLU A 207 -10.82 -7.81 -1.15
C GLU A 207 -11.61 -9.13 -1.22
N HIS A 208 -12.05 -9.54 -2.41
CA HIS A 208 -12.63 -10.86 -2.61
C HIS A 208 -11.65 -11.98 -2.24
N ILE A 209 -10.34 -11.77 -2.44
CA ILE A 209 -9.30 -12.74 -2.06
C ILE A 209 -9.25 -12.89 -0.53
N VAL A 210 -9.32 -11.77 0.20
CA VAL A 210 -9.32 -11.76 1.67
C VAL A 210 -10.59 -12.41 2.21
N PHE A 211 -11.74 -12.06 1.62
CA PHE A 211 -13.02 -12.67 1.96
C PHE A 211 -13.00 -14.19 1.77
N ASN A 212 -12.51 -14.68 0.63
CA ASN A 212 -12.40 -16.12 0.37
C ASN A 212 -11.45 -16.80 1.37
N ALA A 213 -10.31 -16.19 1.67
CA ALA A 213 -9.35 -16.72 2.64
C ALA A 213 -9.94 -16.86 4.05
N VAL A 214 -10.67 -15.84 4.52
CA VAL A 214 -11.37 -15.87 5.82
C VAL A 214 -12.43 -16.97 5.84
N MET A 215 -13.22 -17.08 4.78
CA MET A 215 -14.25 -18.12 4.71
C MET A 215 -13.66 -19.53 4.70
N ARG A 216 -12.53 -19.75 4.03
CA ARG A 216 -11.82 -21.04 4.08
C ARG A 216 -11.27 -21.34 5.47
N TRP A 217 -10.72 -20.34 6.16
CA TRP A 217 -10.22 -20.48 7.52
C TRP A 217 -11.33 -20.86 8.52
N VAL A 218 -12.52 -20.26 8.39
CA VAL A 218 -13.68 -20.62 9.22
C VAL A 218 -14.23 -22.00 8.86
N ARG A 219 -14.25 -22.37 7.57
CA ARG A 219 -14.71 -23.69 7.11
C ARG A 219 -13.82 -24.85 7.57
N TYR A 220 -12.54 -24.59 7.86
CA TYR A 220 -11.62 -25.60 8.35
C TYR A 220 -12.02 -26.13 9.75
N ASP A 221 -12.57 -25.28 10.61
CA ASP A 221 -13.08 -25.65 11.94
C ASP A 221 -14.36 -24.86 12.24
N LEU A 222 -15.47 -25.38 11.71
CA LEU A 222 -16.79 -24.75 11.79
C LEU A 222 -17.34 -24.70 13.22
N ASP A 223 -16.99 -25.68 14.07
CA ASP A 223 -17.57 -25.81 15.41
C ASP A 223 -16.93 -24.82 16.39
N GLY A 224 -15.62 -24.57 16.27
CA GLY A 224 -14.91 -23.59 17.12
C GLY A 224 -14.95 -22.15 16.61
N ARG A 225 -14.92 -21.95 15.28
CA ARG A 225 -14.65 -20.62 14.67
C ARG A 225 -15.90 -19.86 14.21
N ARG A 226 -17.09 -20.45 14.35
CA ARG A 226 -18.35 -19.80 13.93
C ARG A 226 -18.62 -18.50 14.69
N ASP A 227 -18.29 -18.45 15.97
CA ASP A 227 -18.48 -17.27 16.81
C ASP A 227 -17.48 -16.14 16.51
N ASP A 228 -16.37 -16.46 15.83
CA ASP A 228 -15.33 -15.50 15.46
C ASP A 228 -15.59 -14.82 14.10
N LEU A 229 -16.48 -15.39 13.28
CA LEU A 229 -16.81 -14.88 11.96
C LEU A 229 -17.24 -13.40 11.94
N PRO A 230 -18.09 -12.88 12.87
CA PRO A 230 -18.54 -11.49 12.82
C PRO A 230 -17.38 -10.49 13.01
N GLU A 231 -16.42 -10.80 13.87
CA GLU A 231 -15.25 -9.94 14.12
C GLU A 231 -14.30 -9.95 12.92
N LEU A 232 -14.09 -11.12 12.31
CA LEU A 232 -13.28 -11.23 11.09
C LEU A 232 -13.93 -10.50 9.91
N LEU A 233 -15.24 -10.62 9.73
CA LEU A 233 -15.99 -9.88 8.71
C LEU A 233 -15.91 -8.36 8.91
N GLY A 234 -15.92 -7.88 10.15
CA GLY A 234 -15.72 -6.47 10.47
C GLY A 234 -14.34 -5.93 10.10
N GLY A 235 -13.33 -6.80 10.03
CA GLY A 235 -12.00 -6.44 9.55
C GLY A 235 -11.87 -6.33 8.03
N ILE A 236 -12.76 -6.97 7.27
CA ILE A 236 -12.74 -6.96 5.81
C ILE A 236 -13.33 -5.66 5.28
N ARG A 237 -12.72 -5.09 4.23
CA ARG A 237 -13.23 -3.88 3.56
C ARG A 237 -14.38 -4.22 2.61
N LEU A 238 -15.47 -4.75 3.15
CA LEU A 238 -16.61 -5.27 2.40
C LEU A 238 -17.23 -4.26 1.42
N ALA A 239 -17.17 -2.95 1.72
CA ALA A 239 -17.74 -1.93 0.83
C ALA A 239 -16.95 -1.76 -0.48
N LEU A 240 -15.71 -2.28 -0.55
CA LEU A 240 -14.86 -2.26 -1.74
C LEU A 240 -15.04 -3.50 -2.63
N LEU A 241 -15.75 -4.53 -2.18
CA LEU A 241 -16.04 -5.71 -3.00
C LEU A 241 -16.88 -5.35 -4.24
N PRO A 242 -16.76 -6.04 -5.38
CA PRO A 242 -17.67 -5.92 -6.52
C PRO A 242 -19.15 -6.13 -6.11
N SER A 243 -20.09 -5.48 -6.79
CA SER A 243 -21.52 -5.53 -6.39
C SER A 243 -22.12 -6.92 -6.53
N GLU A 244 -21.65 -7.65 -7.54
CA GLU A 244 -22.01 -9.05 -7.79
C GLU A 244 -21.51 -9.94 -6.64
N CYS A 245 -20.23 -9.85 -6.29
CA CYS A 245 -19.64 -10.64 -5.20
C CYS A 245 -20.25 -10.35 -3.84
N LEU A 246 -20.62 -9.09 -3.55
CA LEU A 246 -21.26 -8.73 -2.27
C LEU A 246 -22.67 -9.33 -2.16
N ILE A 247 -23.42 -9.35 -3.26
CA ILE A 247 -24.74 -9.99 -3.33
C ILE A 247 -24.60 -11.52 -3.25
N GLU A 248 -23.63 -12.10 -3.94
CA GLU A 248 -23.32 -13.53 -3.86
C GLU A 248 -22.86 -13.95 -2.46
N ALA A 249 -22.02 -13.15 -1.78
CA ALA A 249 -21.60 -13.41 -0.40
C ALA A 249 -22.79 -13.40 0.57
N VAL A 250 -23.79 -12.54 0.34
CA VAL A 250 -25.05 -12.50 1.12
C VAL A 250 -25.98 -13.65 0.75
N ALA A 251 -26.06 -14.02 -0.54
CA ALA A 251 -27.05 -14.96 -1.06
C ALA A 251 -26.60 -16.42 -0.96
N CYS A 252 -25.30 -16.71 -1.07
CA CYS A 252 -24.76 -18.06 -1.15
C CYS A 252 -24.30 -18.63 0.20
N GLU A 253 -24.08 -17.81 1.23
CA GLU A 253 -23.53 -18.29 2.50
C GLU A 253 -24.55 -18.29 3.65
N GLU A 254 -25.17 -19.46 3.87
CA GLU A 254 -26.07 -19.71 5.00
C GLU A 254 -25.41 -19.42 6.37
N LEU A 255 -24.07 -19.51 6.46
CA LEU A 255 -23.30 -19.20 7.67
C LEU A 255 -23.38 -17.71 8.05
N VAL A 256 -23.18 -16.81 7.08
CA VAL A 256 -23.27 -15.34 7.28
C VAL A 256 -24.71 -14.93 7.58
N MET A 257 -25.67 -15.59 6.93
CA MET A 257 -27.09 -15.32 7.14
C MET A 257 -27.62 -15.90 8.45
N SER A 258 -26.96 -16.89 9.04
CA SER A 258 -27.40 -17.49 10.31
C SER A 258 -27.16 -16.59 11.53
N ASP A 259 -26.11 -15.76 11.50
CA ASP A 259 -25.78 -14.85 12.60
C ASP A 259 -26.30 -13.42 12.37
N LYS A 260 -26.86 -12.83 13.43
CA LYS A 260 -27.46 -11.50 13.38
C LYS A 260 -26.42 -10.38 13.27
N ARG A 261 -25.24 -10.56 13.87
CA ARG A 261 -24.17 -9.54 13.87
C ARG A 261 -23.49 -9.47 12.51
N SER A 262 -23.17 -10.62 11.92
CA SER A 262 -22.64 -10.72 10.55
C SER A 262 -23.57 -10.06 9.53
N ARG A 263 -24.89 -10.29 9.63
CA ARG A 263 -25.87 -9.65 8.73
C ARG A 263 -25.86 -8.12 8.82
N GLN A 264 -25.77 -7.58 10.03
CA GLN A 264 -25.75 -6.13 10.23
C GLN A 264 -24.50 -5.50 9.61
N ILE A 265 -23.33 -6.14 9.75
CA ILE A 265 -22.06 -5.66 9.16
C ILE A 265 -22.15 -5.60 7.63
N VAL A 266 -22.77 -6.61 7.00
CA VAL A 266 -22.93 -6.64 5.55
C VAL A 266 -23.95 -5.61 5.06
N GLU A 267 -25.03 -5.38 5.81
CA GLU A 267 -26.02 -4.34 5.49
C GLU A 267 -25.41 -2.94 5.62
N GLU A 268 -24.60 -2.70 6.66
CA GLU A 268 -23.81 -1.48 6.82
C GLU A 268 -22.83 -1.31 5.65
N ALA A 269 -22.13 -2.37 5.23
CA ALA A 269 -21.24 -2.33 4.07
C ALA A 269 -21.98 -2.02 2.75
N MET A 270 -23.16 -2.59 2.53
CA MET A 270 -24.04 -2.27 1.39
C MET A 270 -24.45 -0.80 1.39
N GLN A 271 -24.84 -0.27 2.55
CA GLN A 271 -25.22 1.13 2.68
C GLN A 271 -24.01 2.06 2.48
N CYS A 272 -22.85 1.71 3.02
CA CYS A 272 -21.60 2.42 2.78
C CYS A 272 -21.28 2.43 1.30
N LYS A 273 -21.27 1.27 0.63
CA LYS A 273 -21.02 1.16 -0.81
C LYS A 273 -21.98 2.00 -1.66
N LYS A 274 -23.26 2.02 -1.32
CA LYS A 274 -24.24 2.91 -1.99
C LYS A 274 -23.87 4.39 -1.82
N LYS A 275 -23.44 4.80 -0.63
CA LYS A 275 -22.92 6.17 -0.39
C LYS A 275 -21.65 6.46 -1.18
N ILE A 276 -20.73 5.51 -1.31
CA ILE A 276 -19.50 5.65 -2.13
C ILE A 276 -19.88 5.90 -3.59
N LEU A 277 -20.73 5.05 -4.16
CA LEU A 277 -21.16 5.14 -5.56
C LEU A 277 -21.92 6.44 -5.84
N GLN A 278 -22.72 6.90 -4.89
CA GLN A 278 -23.49 8.13 -4.99
C GLN A 278 -22.67 9.38 -4.61
N ASN A 279 -21.42 9.24 -4.15
CA ASN A 279 -20.64 10.32 -3.53
C ASN A 279 -21.41 11.08 -2.42
N ASP A 280 -22.33 10.40 -1.73
CA ASP A 280 -23.23 11.00 -0.74
C ASP A 280 -22.70 10.83 0.68
N GLY A 281 -21.94 11.84 1.13
CA GLY A 281 -21.54 12.02 2.52
C GLY A 281 -20.31 11.21 2.96
N VAL A 282 -19.97 11.37 4.25
CA VAL A 282 -18.77 10.82 4.91
C VAL A 282 -18.92 9.34 5.22
N VAL A 283 -17.95 8.52 4.80
CA VAL A 283 -17.88 7.08 5.08
C VAL A 283 -16.59 6.83 5.86
N THR A 284 -16.64 7.12 7.17
CA THR A 284 -15.55 6.89 8.15
C THR A 284 -15.29 5.41 8.46
N SER A 285 -16.18 4.52 8.02
CA SER A 285 -16.15 3.13 8.44
C SER A 285 -14.93 2.39 7.87
N PRO A 286 -14.18 1.61 8.67
CA PRO A 286 -13.04 0.80 8.20
C PRO A 286 -13.39 -0.10 7.01
N CYS A 287 -14.67 -0.49 6.87
CA CYS A 287 -15.17 -1.33 5.79
C CYS A 287 -15.04 -0.70 4.38
N ALA A 288 -14.74 0.59 4.27
CA ALA A 288 -14.64 1.30 3.00
C ALA A 288 -13.24 1.78 2.68
N ARG A 289 -12.38 2.03 3.67
CA ARG A 289 -11.05 2.63 3.47
C ARG A 289 -10.10 1.65 2.75
N PRO A 290 -9.55 1.90 1.55
CA PRO A 290 -8.69 0.95 0.84
C PRO A 290 -7.34 0.67 1.53
N ARG A 291 -6.73 -0.48 1.19
CA ARG A 291 -5.36 -0.84 1.60
C ARG A 291 -4.32 0.02 0.86
N LYS A 292 -3.08 0.05 1.36
CA LYS A 292 -1.96 0.86 0.86
C LYS A 292 -1.69 0.70 -0.64
N ALA A 293 -1.82 -0.52 -1.18
CA ALA A 293 -1.69 -0.79 -2.61
C ALA A 293 -2.69 0.02 -3.47
N GLY A 294 -3.85 0.40 -2.91
CA GLY A 294 -4.88 1.19 -3.60
C GLY A 294 -4.68 2.71 -3.55
N HIS A 295 -3.69 3.22 -2.82
CA HIS A 295 -3.50 4.66 -2.60
C HIS A 295 -2.28 5.19 -3.35
N THR A 296 -2.42 5.48 -4.64
CA THR A 296 -1.31 6.02 -5.43
C THR A 296 -1.76 7.15 -6.35
N LEU A 297 -1.09 8.30 -6.24
CA LEU A 297 -1.20 9.40 -7.19
C LEU A 297 -0.17 9.19 -8.30
N LEU A 298 -0.66 9.10 -9.53
CA LEU A 298 0.16 8.84 -10.71
C LEU A 298 0.06 10.01 -11.68
N ILE A 299 1.21 10.56 -12.05
CA ILE A 299 1.35 11.59 -13.06
C ILE A 299 1.88 10.93 -14.33
N LEU A 300 1.16 11.09 -15.44
CA LEU A 300 1.59 10.60 -16.74
C LEU A 300 2.07 11.79 -17.60
N GLY A 301 3.38 11.86 -17.94
CA GLY A 301 3.91 12.95 -18.79
C GLY A 301 5.45 13.04 -18.94
N GLY A 302 5.93 14.00 -19.75
CA GLY A 302 7.35 14.43 -19.93
C GLY A 302 8.08 13.81 -21.15
N GLN A 303 9.08 14.39 -21.84
CA GLN A 303 9.86 15.65 -21.78
C GLN A 303 9.50 16.53 -23.00
N THR A 304 9.15 17.79 -22.78
CA THR A 304 8.75 18.82 -23.78
C THR A 304 7.38 18.75 -24.47
N PHE A 305 6.81 17.60 -24.90
CA PHE A 305 5.41 17.53 -25.43
C PHE A 305 4.80 16.12 -25.52
N MET A 306 5.59 15.05 -25.37
CA MET A 306 5.07 13.68 -25.31
C MET A 306 5.10 13.17 -23.88
N CYS A 307 4.30 12.15 -23.58
CA CYS A 307 4.41 11.37 -22.36
C CYS A 307 5.18 10.09 -22.68
N ASP A 308 6.35 9.91 -22.08
CA ASP A 308 7.13 8.68 -22.16
C ASP A 308 7.09 7.87 -20.86
N LYS A 309 6.78 8.48 -19.71
CA LYS A 309 6.90 7.84 -18.40
C LYS A 309 5.70 8.11 -17.49
N ILE A 310 5.50 7.16 -16.57
CA ILE A 310 4.64 7.29 -15.40
C ILE A 310 5.51 7.66 -14.19
N TYR A 311 4.99 8.59 -13.39
CA TYR A 311 5.59 9.05 -12.15
C TYR A 311 4.62 8.85 -11.01
N GLN A 312 5.09 8.26 -9.91
CA GLN A 312 4.35 8.10 -8.67
C GLN A 312 4.70 9.22 -7.70
N VAL A 313 3.69 9.85 -7.11
CA VAL A 313 3.89 10.84 -6.05
C VAL A 313 3.89 10.12 -4.71
N ASP A 314 5.02 10.14 -4.01
CA ASP A 314 5.10 9.67 -2.64
C ASP A 314 4.74 10.81 -1.68
N HIS A 315 3.60 10.68 -1.01
CA HIS A 315 3.13 11.65 -0.02
C HIS A 315 4.03 11.76 1.22
N LYS A 316 4.71 10.67 1.62
CA LYS A 316 5.55 10.64 2.83
C LYS A 316 6.90 11.29 2.55
N ALA A 317 7.52 10.96 1.42
CA ALA A 317 8.80 11.53 1.02
C ALA A 317 8.67 12.92 0.36
N LYS A 318 7.47 13.31 -0.08
CA LYS A 318 7.23 14.48 -0.96
C LYS A 318 8.03 14.43 -2.26
N GLU A 319 8.42 13.24 -2.68
CA GLU A 319 9.21 12.98 -3.88
C GLU A 319 8.33 12.41 -5.00
N ILE A 320 8.82 12.56 -6.23
CA ILE A 320 8.17 12.06 -7.43
C ILE A 320 9.09 11.01 -8.03
N ILE A 321 8.65 9.76 -7.97
CA ILE A 321 9.45 8.58 -8.30
C ILE A 321 9.07 8.13 -9.73
N PRO A 322 10.04 8.00 -10.65
CA PRO A 322 9.76 7.43 -11.96
C PRO A 322 9.48 5.92 -11.83
N LYS A 323 8.44 5.42 -12.50
CA LYS A 323 8.03 4.02 -12.48
C LYS A 323 8.31 3.35 -13.83
N SER A 324 7.28 3.20 -14.67
CA SER A 324 7.37 2.53 -15.96
C SER A 324 7.40 3.51 -17.13
N VAL A 325 7.93 3.05 -18.27
CA VAL A 325 7.90 3.76 -19.55
C VAL A 325 6.63 3.36 -20.30
N LEU A 326 5.87 4.33 -20.78
CA LEU A 326 4.69 4.11 -21.61
C LEU A 326 5.14 3.45 -22.94
N PRO A 327 4.58 2.28 -23.32
CA PRO A 327 5.02 1.56 -24.52
C PRO A 327 4.90 2.35 -25.84
N SER A 328 3.99 3.33 -25.87
CA SER A 328 3.74 4.17 -27.03
C SER A 328 3.61 5.63 -26.59
N PRO A 329 4.68 6.43 -26.71
CA PRO A 329 4.66 7.83 -26.32
C PRO A 329 3.66 8.66 -27.13
N ARG A 330 2.84 9.45 -26.43
CA ARG A 330 1.74 10.22 -27.02
C ARG A 330 1.44 11.49 -26.22
N LYS A 331 0.75 12.42 -26.87
CA LYS A 331 0.24 13.66 -26.28
C LYS A 331 -1.29 13.71 -26.36
N GLU A 332 -1.91 14.56 -25.55
CA GLU A 332 -3.37 14.79 -25.57
C GLU A 332 -4.21 13.49 -25.48
N PHE A 333 -3.69 12.48 -24.80
CA PHE A 333 -4.47 11.30 -24.41
C PHE A 333 -5.23 11.59 -23.12
N SER A 334 -6.20 10.74 -22.79
CA SER A 334 -6.88 10.78 -21.51
C SER A 334 -6.53 9.53 -20.71
N ALA A 335 -6.38 9.68 -19.39
CA ALA A 335 -6.19 8.54 -18.50
C ALA A 335 -7.21 8.56 -17.38
N CYS A 336 -7.68 7.37 -17.00
CA CYS A 336 -8.59 7.18 -15.90
C CYS A 336 -8.20 5.92 -15.13
N ALA A 337 -8.33 5.95 -13.81
CA ALA A 337 -8.08 4.80 -12.96
C ALA A 337 -9.41 4.09 -12.64
N ILE A 338 -9.40 2.76 -12.72
CA ILE A 338 -10.47 1.88 -12.26
C ILE A 338 -9.81 0.86 -11.32
N GLY A 339 -10.07 0.98 -10.02
CA GLY A 339 -9.32 0.24 -8.99
C GLY A 339 -7.81 0.50 -9.09
N CYS A 340 -7.01 -0.57 -9.10
CA CYS A 340 -5.55 -0.53 -9.21
C CYS A 340 -5.03 -0.49 -10.66
N LYS A 341 -5.91 -0.27 -11.65
CA LYS A 341 -5.53 -0.26 -13.07
C LYS A 341 -5.73 1.12 -13.67
N VAL A 342 -4.71 1.62 -14.37
CA VAL A 342 -4.75 2.90 -15.07
C VAL A 342 -4.93 2.66 -16.56
N TYR A 343 -6.03 3.17 -17.10
CA TYR A 343 -6.38 3.06 -18.51
C TYR A 343 -5.98 4.33 -19.24
N VAL A 344 -5.06 4.19 -20.19
CA VAL A 344 -4.59 5.26 -21.08
C VAL A 344 -5.26 5.09 -22.43
N THR A 345 -6.03 6.09 -22.86
CA THR A 345 -6.86 6.00 -24.06
C THR A 345 -6.48 7.05 -25.11
N GLY A 346 -6.33 6.61 -26.36
CA GLY A 346 -6.19 7.48 -27.53
C GLY A 346 -4.97 8.39 -27.49
N GLY A 347 -5.14 9.62 -27.95
CA GLY A 347 -4.09 10.62 -28.05
C GLY A 347 -3.41 10.66 -29.42
N ARG A 348 -2.39 11.51 -29.51
CA ARG A 348 -1.68 11.82 -30.76
C ARG A 348 -0.21 11.40 -30.65
N GLY A 349 0.26 10.60 -31.60
CA GLY A 349 1.65 10.17 -31.68
C GLY A 349 2.60 11.22 -32.26
N SER A 350 3.86 10.86 -32.43
CA SER A 350 4.92 11.68 -33.02
C SER A 350 4.65 12.07 -34.47
N GLU A 351 4.11 11.14 -35.26
CA GLU A 351 3.73 11.36 -36.66
C GLU A 351 2.40 12.12 -36.81
N ASN A 352 1.91 12.74 -35.72
CA ASN A 352 0.62 13.42 -35.66
C ASN A 352 -0.60 12.53 -35.93
N GLY A 353 -0.41 11.21 -36.07
CA GLY A 353 -1.46 10.21 -36.18
C GLY A 353 -2.29 10.12 -34.91
N VAL A 354 -3.61 9.99 -35.08
CA VAL A 354 -4.56 9.82 -34.00
C VAL A 354 -4.68 8.34 -33.67
N SER A 355 -4.53 7.97 -32.40
CA SER A 355 -4.57 6.57 -31.97
C SER A 355 -5.95 6.17 -31.44
N LYS A 356 -6.28 4.90 -31.63
CA LYS A 356 -7.39 4.20 -30.97
C LYS A 356 -6.91 3.22 -29.89
N ASP A 357 -5.60 3.13 -29.68
CA ASP A 357 -5.03 2.16 -28.75
C ASP A 357 -5.41 2.50 -27.30
N VAL A 358 -5.54 1.44 -26.52
CA VAL A 358 -5.81 1.49 -25.08
C VAL A 358 -4.72 0.69 -24.39
N TRP A 359 -4.04 1.35 -23.46
CA TRP A 359 -2.98 0.74 -22.66
C TRP A 359 -3.41 0.72 -21.21
N ILE A 360 -3.24 -0.42 -20.56
CA ILE A 360 -3.65 -0.66 -19.19
C ILE A 360 -2.38 -0.87 -18.39
N TYR A 361 -2.13 0.01 -17.44
CA TYR A 361 -1.03 -0.12 -16.49
C TYR A 361 -1.54 -0.72 -15.20
N ASP A 362 -0.97 -1.85 -14.82
CA ASP A 362 -1.20 -2.47 -13.53
C ASP A 362 -0.26 -1.85 -12.50
N THR A 363 -0.80 -1.20 -11.46
CA THR A 363 0.03 -0.50 -10.47
C THR A 363 0.65 -1.42 -9.44
N VAL A 364 0.18 -2.67 -9.33
CA VAL A 364 0.68 -3.66 -8.37
C VAL A 364 1.82 -4.46 -8.99
N HIS A 365 1.58 -5.01 -10.19
CA HIS A 365 2.58 -5.78 -10.92
C HIS A 365 3.58 -4.88 -11.66
N GLU A 366 3.28 -3.59 -11.81
CA GLU A 366 4.06 -2.60 -12.57
C GLU A 366 4.21 -2.93 -14.06
N GLU A 367 3.24 -3.67 -14.61
CA GLU A 367 3.25 -4.13 -16.00
C GLU A 367 2.25 -3.39 -16.89
N TRP A 368 2.57 -3.34 -18.18
CA TRP A 368 1.69 -2.80 -19.21
C TRP A 368 1.03 -3.92 -19.99
N SER A 369 -0.28 -3.84 -20.14
CA SER A 369 -1.04 -4.68 -21.04
C SER A 369 -1.81 -3.84 -22.07
N LYS A 370 -2.16 -4.46 -23.20
CA LYS A 370 -2.91 -3.80 -24.26
C LYS A 370 -4.39 -4.19 -24.17
N GLY A 371 -5.26 -3.20 -24.01
CA GLY A 371 -6.71 -3.39 -24.03
C GLY A 371 -7.27 -3.43 -25.45
N ALA A 372 -8.55 -3.77 -25.59
CA ALA A 372 -9.25 -3.64 -26.87
C ALA A 372 -9.20 -2.18 -27.36
N PRO A 373 -8.93 -1.95 -28.65
CA PRO A 373 -8.87 -0.60 -29.19
C PRO A 373 -10.25 0.06 -29.18
N MET A 374 -10.28 1.38 -28.96
CA MET A 374 -11.49 2.20 -29.11
C MET A 374 -12.08 2.06 -30.51
N LEU A 375 -13.37 2.31 -30.65
CA LEU A 375 -14.06 2.29 -31.95
C LEU A 375 -13.64 3.48 -32.80
N ILE A 376 -13.38 4.63 -32.17
CA ILE A 376 -12.97 5.86 -32.85
C ILE A 376 -11.62 6.34 -32.31
N ALA A 377 -10.66 6.54 -33.22
CA ALA A 377 -9.39 7.18 -32.90
C ALA A 377 -9.62 8.66 -32.55
N ARG A 378 -9.13 9.10 -31.39
CA ARG A 378 -9.37 10.47 -30.89
C ARG A 378 -8.23 11.01 -30.03
N PHE A 379 -8.14 12.34 -29.93
CA PHE A 379 -7.23 13.06 -29.04
C PHE A 379 -7.92 14.29 -28.42
N GLY A 380 -7.46 14.74 -27.25
CA GLY A 380 -8.09 15.83 -26.50
C GLY A 380 -9.51 15.50 -26.01
N HIS A 381 -9.83 14.21 -25.90
CA HIS A 381 -11.06 13.72 -25.28
C HIS A 381 -10.93 13.67 -23.76
N GLY A 382 -12.07 13.65 -23.07
CA GLY A 382 -12.11 13.35 -21.64
C GLY A 382 -12.43 11.88 -21.40
N SER A 383 -11.93 11.34 -20.29
CA SER A 383 -12.29 10.01 -19.81
C SER A 383 -12.66 10.07 -18.33
N ALA A 384 -13.63 9.26 -17.94
CA ALA A 384 -14.09 9.15 -16.56
C ALA A 384 -14.61 7.74 -16.29
N GLU A 385 -14.41 7.25 -15.06
CA GLU A 385 -14.95 5.98 -14.59
C GLU A 385 -16.32 6.22 -13.95
N LEU A 386 -17.30 5.45 -14.39
CA LEU A 386 -18.65 5.41 -13.83
C LEU A 386 -19.08 3.95 -13.72
N GLU A 387 -19.40 3.51 -12.51
CA GLU A 387 -19.85 2.14 -12.20
C GLU A 387 -18.87 1.07 -12.70
N ASN A 388 -17.57 1.27 -12.49
CA ASN A 388 -16.47 0.41 -12.98
C ASN A 388 -16.36 0.30 -14.50
N TRP A 389 -17.09 1.11 -15.26
CA TRP A 389 -16.93 1.23 -16.70
C TRP A 389 -16.18 2.50 -17.06
N LEU A 390 -15.33 2.39 -18.07
CA LEU A 390 -14.58 3.53 -18.60
C LEU A 390 -15.40 4.22 -19.69
N TYR A 391 -15.72 5.49 -19.49
CA TYR A 391 -16.37 6.31 -20.50
C TYR A 391 -15.36 7.24 -21.16
N VAL A 392 -15.42 7.31 -22.48
CA VAL A 392 -14.59 8.19 -23.32
C VAL A 392 -15.51 9.13 -24.08
N VAL A 393 -15.32 10.43 -23.87
CA VAL A 393 -16.28 11.47 -24.26
C VAL A 393 -15.62 12.53 -25.14
N GLY A 394 -16.18 12.77 -26.33
CA GLY A 394 -15.79 13.87 -27.21
C GLY A 394 -14.36 13.76 -27.76
N GLY A 395 -13.68 14.91 -27.90
CA GLY A 395 -12.33 15.02 -28.45
C GLY A 395 -12.31 15.37 -29.94
N HIS A 396 -11.16 15.22 -30.57
CA HIS A 396 -10.94 15.47 -31.98
C HIS A 396 -10.59 14.19 -32.72
N THR A 397 -11.03 14.08 -33.97
CA THR A 397 -10.44 13.14 -34.93
C THR A 397 -9.74 13.91 -36.04
N ALA A 398 -8.70 13.30 -36.62
CA ALA A 398 -8.17 13.75 -37.91
C ALA A 398 -8.99 13.07 -39.02
N ILE A 399 -9.39 13.83 -40.03
CA ILE A 399 -9.94 13.23 -41.26
C ILE A 399 -8.74 12.62 -42.00
N ALA A 400 -8.68 11.29 -42.05
CA ALA A 400 -7.67 10.59 -42.84
C ALA A 400 -7.91 10.86 -44.35
N GLY A 401 -6.89 11.34 -45.07
CA GLY A 401 -6.90 11.39 -46.53
C GLY A 401 -6.85 12.76 -47.20
N ILE A 402 -6.78 13.87 -46.47
CA ILE A 402 -6.57 15.21 -47.06
C ILE A 402 -5.42 15.87 -46.30
N PHE A 403 -4.37 16.24 -47.04
CA PHE A 403 -3.19 17.09 -46.74
C PHE A 403 -3.17 17.87 -45.40
N PRO A 404 -1.99 18.25 -44.86
CA PRO A 404 -1.72 18.49 -43.43
C PRO A 404 -2.42 19.69 -42.75
N ALA A 405 -3.50 20.23 -43.32
CA ALA A 405 -4.26 21.37 -42.85
C ALA A 405 -5.80 21.15 -42.78
N SER A 406 -6.30 19.91 -42.76
CA SER A 406 -7.74 19.67 -42.54
C SER A 406 -8.16 20.03 -41.11
N PRO A 407 -9.27 20.76 -40.89
CA PRO A 407 -9.69 21.18 -39.56
C PRO A 407 -10.07 19.95 -38.72
N SER A 408 -9.47 19.82 -37.55
CA SER A 408 -9.89 18.87 -36.52
C SER A 408 -11.36 19.10 -36.18
N VAL A 409 -12.21 18.07 -36.36
CA VAL A 409 -13.64 18.15 -36.05
C VAL A 409 -13.87 17.67 -34.61
N SER A 410 -14.53 18.50 -33.80
CA SER A 410 -14.96 18.10 -32.45
C SER A 410 -16.03 17.01 -32.53
N LEU A 411 -15.79 15.90 -31.83
CA LEU A 411 -16.65 14.72 -31.84
C LEU A 411 -17.83 14.88 -30.87
N LYS A 412 -18.96 14.26 -31.21
CA LYS A 412 -20.11 14.07 -30.31
C LYS A 412 -20.13 12.67 -29.70
N GLN A 413 -19.38 11.74 -30.27
CA GLN A 413 -19.47 10.33 -29.96
C GLN A 413 -18.92 10.03 -28.56
N VAL A 414 -19.67 9.20 -27.85
CA VAL A 414 -19.32 8.69 -26.52
C VAL A 414 -19.24 7.17 -26.60
N GLU A 415 -18.18 6.62 -26.04
CA GLU A 415 -17.94 5.19 -26.01
C GLU A 415 -17.73 4.74 -24.56
N ARG A 416 -18.22 3.55 -24.24
CA ARG A 416 -18.07 2.90 -22.95
C ARG A 416 -17.31 1.60 -23.11
N TYR A 417 -16.27 1.41 -22.31
CA TYR A 417 -15.49 0.20 -22.23
C TYR A 417 -15.81 -0.56 -20.96
N ASP A 418 -16.05 -1.85 -21.14
CA ASP A 418 -16.22 -2.82 -20.07
C ASP A 418 -14.89 -3.57 -19.85
N PRO A 419 -14.21 -3.38 -18.70
CA PRO A 419 -12.99 -4.09 -18.37
C PRO A 419 -13.14 -5.61 -18.26
N LEU A 420 -14.32 -6.12 -17.90
CA LEU A 420 -14.55 -7.57 -17.69
C LEU A 420 -14.62 -8.30 -19.03
N THR A 421 -15.37 -7.74 -19.98
CA THR A 421 -15.52 -8.34 -21.31
C THR A 421 -14.49 -7.87 -22.33
N ASN A 422 -13.68 -6.87 -21.96
CA ASN A 422 -12.69 -6.20 -22.82
C ASN A 422 -13.31 -5.71 -24.14
N LYS A 423 -14.47 -5.06 -24.07
CA LYS A 423 -15.23 -4.61 -25.25
C LYS A 423 -15.68 -3.15 -25.12
N TRP A 424 -15.71 -2.47 -26.26
CA TRP A 424 -16.24 -1.11 -26.41
C TRP A 424 -17.67 -1.12 -26.93
N THR A 425 -18.49 -0.24 -26.40
CA THR A 425 -19.90 -0.05 -26.76
C THR A 425 -20.18 1.42 -27.03
N MET A 426 -20.92 1.71 -28.10
CA MET A 426 -21.34 3.07 -28.41
C MET A 426 -22.47 3.49 -27.48
N MET A 427 -22.37 4.68 -26.90
CA MET A 427 -23.40 5.28 -26.05
C MET A 427 -24.05 6.48 -26.76
N ALA A 428 -25.08 7.06 -26.14
CA ALA A 428 -25.72 8.25 -26.71
C ALA A 428 -24.70 9.39 -26.92
N PRO A 429 -24.73 10.04 -28.09
CA PRO A 429 -23.82 11.13 -28.40
C PRO A 429 -24.15 12.38 -27.58
N LEU A 430 -23.13 13.19 -27.32
CA LEU A 430 -23.26 14.54 -26.75
C LEU A 430 -24.24 15.38 -27.58
N ARG A 431 -24.93 16.32 -26.91
CA ARG A 431 -25.79 17.30 -27.60
C ARG A 431 -24.94 18.23 -28.44
N ASP A 432 -23.92 18.79 -27.81
CA ASP A 432 -22.93 19.68 -28.41
C ASP A 432 -21.56 18.99 -28.39
N GLY A 433 -20.93 18.84 -29.56
CA GLY A 433 -19.64 18.17 -29.69
C GLY A 433 -18.53 19.03 -29.12
N VAL A 434 -17.78 18.50 -28.17
CA VAL A 434 -16.75 19.23 -27.43
C VAL A 434 -15.42 18.51 -27.41
N SER A 435 -14.36 19.30 -27.40
CA SER A 435 -12.98 18.85 -27.26
C SER A 435 -12.23 19.66 -26.21
N ASN A 436 -11.22 19.07 -25.57
CA ASN A 436 -10.51 19.66 -24.42
C ASN A 436 -11.47 20.12 -23.30
N ALA A 437 -12.57 19.39 -23.14
CA ALA A 437 -13.54 19.57 -22.07
C ALA A 437 -13.10 18.78 -20.84
N ALA A 438 -13.47 19.26 -19.66
CA ALA A 438 -13.27 18.50 -18.43
C ALA A 438 -14.44 17.53 -18.25
N VAL A 439 -14.14 16.25 -18.03
CA VAL A 439 -15.14 15.18 -17.90
C VAL A 439 -14.93 14.49 -16.57
N VAL A 440 -16.00 14.41 -15.77
CA VAL A 440 -15.96 13.82 -14.43
C VAL A 440 -17.25 13.05 -14.14
N SER A 441 -17.19 12.07 -13.25
CA SER A 441 -18.35 11.36 -12.73
C SER A 441 -18.69 11.82 -11.32
N ALA A 442 -19.96 12.13 -11.08
CA ALA A 442 -20.49 12.46 -9.76
C ALA A 442 -21.94 12.00 -9.64
N LYS A 443 -22.33 11.50 -8.47
CA LYS A 443 -23.70 10.99 -8.20
C LYS A 443 -24.25 10.05 -9.28
N LEU A 444 -23.44 9.08 -9.70
CA LEU A 444 -23.78 8.11 -10.76
C LEU A 444 -24.13 8.73 -12.13
N LYS A 445 -23.67 9.95 -12.42
CA LYS A 445 -23.84 10.63 -13.71
C LYS A 445 -22.50 11.15 -14.23
N LEU A 446 -22.40 11.34 -15.54
CA LEU A 446 -21.24 12.03 -16.14
C LEU A 446 -21.58 13.49 -16.36
N PHE A 447 -20.62 14.35 -16.06
CA PHE A 447 -20.70 15.78 -16.33
C PHE A 447 -19.55 16.20 -17.23
N VAL A 448 -19.87 17.04 -18.21
CA VAL A 448 -18.93 17.60 -19.18
C VAL A 448 -18.98 19.10 -19.07
N PHE A 449 -17.82 19.69 -18.78
CA PHE A 449 -17.67 21.12 -18.54
C PHE A 449 -16.74 21.75 -19.58
N GLY A 450 -17.20 22.86 -20.15
CA GLY A 450 -16.42 23.68 -21.07
C GLY A 450 -15.94 22.93 -22.32
N GLY A 451 -14.79 23.35 -22.82
CA GLY A 451 -14.18 22.82 -24.03
C GLY A 451 -14.41 23.70 -25.26
N THR A 452 -14.05 23.15 -26.42
CA THR A 452 -14.18 23.81 -27.72
C THR A 452 -15.24 23.13 -28.55
N THR A 453 -16.25 23.90 -28.94
CA THR A 453 -17.34 23.43 -29.79
C THR A 453 -16.85 23.16 -31.21
N ILE A 454 -17.71 22.55 -32.02
CA ILE A 454 -17.46 22.31 -33.46
C ILE A 454 -17.17 23.63 -34.21
N HIS A 455 -17.79 24.74 -33.79
CA HIS A 455 -17.59 26.07 -34.37
C HIS A 455 -16.34 26.79 -33.84
N ARG A 456 -15.53 26.12 -33.01
CA ARG A 456 -14.34 26.64 -32.31
C ARG A 456 -14.62 27.69 -31.22
N ASP A 457 -15.88 27.86 -30.85
CA ASP A 457 -16.26 28.70 -29.72
C ASP A 457 -16.02 27.99 -28.38
N LYS A 458 -15.77 28.78 -27.34
CA LYS A 458 -15.68 28.30 -25.96
C LYS A 458 -17.06 27.84 -25.50
N ALA A 459 -17.18 26.60 -25.05
CA ALA A 459 -18.45 26.07 -24.58
C ALA A 459 -18.78 26.63 -23.18
N SER A 460 -20.02 27.10 -23.02
CA SER A 460 -20.58 27.54 -21.73
C SER A 460 -21.59 26.56 -21.15
N LYS A 461 -22.05 25.56 -21.90
CA LYS A 461 -23.09 24.64 -21.41
C LYS A 461 -22.48 23.46 -20.66
N VAL A 462 -23.09 23.10 -19.53
CA VAL A 462 -22.79 21.87 -18.79
C VAL A 462 -23.69 20.76 -19.32
N GLN A 463 -23.08 19.72 -19.88
CA GLN A 463 -23.81 18.55 -20.37
C GLN A 463 -23.73 17.43 -19.33
N CYS A 464 -24.88 16.87 -18.96
CA CYS A 464 -25.00 15.77 -18.01
C CYS A 464 -25.55 14.54 -18.71
N TYR A 465 -24.93 13.39 -18.47
CA TYR A 465 -25.35 12.09 -19.00
C TYR A 465 -25.98 11.26 -17.90
N ASP A 466 -27.19 10.78 -18.17
CA ASP A 466 -27.88 9.81 -17.34
C ASP A 466 -27.67 8.39 -17.94
N PRO A 467 -26.96 7.49 -17.25
CA PRO A 467 -26.72 6.14 -17.74
C PRO A 467 -27.98 5.29 -17.79
N LEU A 468 -28.98 5.54 -16.92
CA LEU A 468 -30.22 4.76 -16.86
C LEU A 468 -31.10 5.02 -18.09
N GLU A 469 -31.09 6.26 -18.54
CA GLU A 469 -31.90 6.71 -19.69
C GLU A 469 -31.09 6.76 -20.98
N ASN A 470 -29.77 6.51 -20.91
CA ASN A 470 -28.81 6.64 -21.99
C ASN A 470 -29.02 7.94 -22.78
N ARG A 471 -29.06 9.08 -22.08
CA ARG A 471 -29.34 10.38 -22.69
C ARG A 471 -28.57 11.53 -22.07
N TRP A 472 -28.29 12.54 -22.89
CA TRP A 472 -27.65 13.78 -22.48
C TRP A 472 -28.66 14.92 -22.29
N ALA A 473 -28.58 15.60 -21.16
CA ALA A 473 -29.32 16.81 -20.83
C ALA A 473 -28.37 18.00 -20.62
N ILE A 474 -28.89 19.21 -20.75
CA ILE A 474 -28.16 20.43 -20.35
C ILE A 474 -28.54 20.68 -18.90
N ALA A 475 -27.58 20.59 -17.99
CA ALA A 475 -27.83 20.70 -16.54
C ALA A 475 -27.77 22.16 -16.06
N ALA A 476 -26.79 22.91 -16.57
CA ALA A 476 -26.55 24.30 -16.18
C ALA A 476 -25.76 25.03 -17.28
N GLU A 477 -25.59 26.33 -17.11
CA GLU A 477 -24.57 27.11 -17.82
C GLU A 477 -23.43 27.45 -16.86
N CYS A 478 -22.20 27.39 -17.37
CA CYS A 478 -21.00 27.82 -16.69
C CYS A 478 -21.06 29.33 -16.46
N PRO A 479 -20.55 29.86 -15.33
CA PRO A 479 -20.48 31.29 -15.07
C PRO A 479 -19.72 32.08 -16.15
N GLN A 480 -18.83 31.39 -16.87
CA GLN A 480 -18.09 31.90 -18.01
C GLN A 480 -17.72 30.75 -18.95
N PRO A 481 -17.40 31.03 -20.22
CA PRO A 481 -16.91 30.02 -21.16
C PRO A 481 -15.51 29.53 -20.77
N TRP A 482 -15.32 28.20 -20.77
CA TRP A 482 -14.08 27.56 -20.31
C TRP A 482 -13.45 26.66 -21.37
N ARG A 483 -12.11 26.63 -21.41
CA ARG A 483 -11.33 25.67 -22.22
C ARG A 483 -10.06 25.26 -21.47
N TYR A 484 -9.58 24.03 -21.68
CA TYR A 484 -8.35 23.52 -21.06
C TYR A 484 -8.37 23.60 -19.53
N THR A 485 -9.56 23.43 -18.95
CA THR A 485 -9.81 23.42 -17.51
C THR A 485 -9.56 22.03 -16.95
N ALA A 486 -9.15 21.97 -15.68
CA ALA A 486 -9.17 20.75 -14.91
C ALA A 486 -10.48 20.65 -14.12
N ALA A 487 -11.00 19.44 -13.95
CA ALA A 487 -12.08 19.17 -13.01
C ALA A 487 -11.74 17.96 -12.14
N ALA A 488 -12.18 18.00 -10.89
CA ALA A 488 -12.05 16.91 -9.93
C ALA A 488 -13.28 16.89 -9.02
N VAL A 489 -13.61 15.72 -8.49
CA VAL A 489 -14.80 15.52 -7.66
C VAL A 489 -14.38 15.24 -6.23
N LEU A 490 -14.86 16.06 -5.29
CA LEU A 490 -14.62 15.90 -3.87
C LEU A 490 -15.97 15.89 -3.16
N GLY A 491 -16.33 14.72 -2.61
CA GLY A 491 -17.68 14.46 -2.10
C GLY A 491 -18.72 14.59 -3.20
N SER A 492 -19.83 15.22 -2.88
CA SER A 492 -20.91 15.52 -3.83
C SER A 492 -20.64 16.74 -4.71
N GLN A 493 -19.49 17.41 -4.53
CA GLN A 493 -19.17 18.67 -5.18
C GLN A 493 -18.14 18.47 -6.30
N ILE A 494 -18.35 19.15 -7.41
CA ILE A 494 -17.45 19.15 -8.56
C ILE A 494 -16.64 20.44 -8.54
N PHE A 495 -15.32 20.34 -8.51
CA PHE A 495 -14.42 21.47 -8.53
C PHE A 495 -13.83 21.64 -9.92
N ILE A 496 -13.87 22.86 -10.44
CA ILE A 496 -13.33 23.25 -11.74
C ILE A 496 -12.31 24.35 -11.52
N MET A 497 -11.14 24.21 -12.13
CA MET A 497 -10.01 25.08 -11.85
C MET A 497 -9.11 25.29 -13.06
N GLY A 498 -8.53 26.49 -13.12
CA GLY A 498 -7.63 26.91 -14.17
C GLY A 498 -8.31 27.12 -15.53
N GLY A 499 -7.53 26.97 -16.59
CA GLY A 499 -7.99 27.06 -17.98
C GLY A 499 -7.85 28.44 -18.62
N ASP A 500 -8.28 28.52 -19.87
CA ASP A 500 -8.39 29.76 -20.65
C ASP A 500 -9.76 30.41 -20.39
N THR A 501 -9.76 31.31 -19.41
CA THR A 501 -10.94 31.99 -18.88
C THR A 501 -10.87 33.49 -19.10
N GLU A 502 -11.99 34.21 -19.07
CA GLU A 502 -12.00 35.68 -19.15
C GLU A 502 -11.45 36.33 -17.86
N PHE A 503 -11.53 35.60 -16.74
CA PHE A 503 -10.90 35.97 -15.47
C PHE A 503 -9.47 35.41 -15.32
N THR A 504 -8.98 35.40 -14.08
CA THR A 504 -7.67 34.86 -13.75
C THR A 504 -7.64 33.34 -13.98
N ALA A 505 -6.60 32.83 -14.65
CA ALA A 505 -6.36 31.39 -14.78
C ALA A 505 -5.91 30.73 -13.44
N ALA A 506 -5.96 31.45 -12.32
CA ALA A 506 -5.85 30.89 -10.97
C ALA A 506 -7.23 30.65 -10.33
N SER A 507 -8.31 31.06 -10.98
CA SER A 507 -9.67 30.93 -10.43
C SER A 507 -10.07 29.45 -10.30
N ALA A 508 -10.78 29.15 -9.22
CA ALA A 508 -11.43 27.87 -9.01
C ALA A 508 -12.88 28.07 -8.58
N TYR A 509 -13.74 27.14 -9.02
CA TYR A 509 -15.18 27.14 -8.79
C TYR A 509 -15.62 25.76 -8.33
N ARG A 510 -16.57 25.71 -7.40
CA ARG A 510 -17.31 24.50 -7.06
C ARG A 510 -18.69 24.55 -7.68
N PHE A 511 -19.13 23.42 -8.21
CA PHE A 511 -20.45 23.17 -8.76
C PHE A 511 -21.15 22.13 -7.91
N ASP A 512 -22.33 22.49 -7.43
CA ASP A 512 -23.22 21.56 -6.75
C ASP A 512 -24.16 20.94 -7.79
N CYS A 513 -24.04 19.63 -7.97
CA CYS A 513 -24.80 18.87 -8.96
C CYS A 513 -26.27 18.65 -8.59
N GLU A 514 -26.68 18.90 -7.34
CA GLU A 514 -28.09 18.83 -6.93
C GLU A 514 -28.83 20.13 -7.18
N THR A 515 -28.22 21.24 -6.79
CA THR A 515 -28.83 22.57 -6.92
C THR A 515 -28.52 23.25 -8.25
N ASN A 516 -27.58 22.69 -9.03
CA ASN A 516 -27.03 23.28 -10.26
C ASN A 516 -26.47 24.68 -10.04
N GLN A 517 -25.97 24.97 -8.83
CA GLN A 517 -25.42 26.26 -8.46
C GLN A 517 -23.89 26.27 -8.47
N TRP A 518 -23.35 27.44 -8.77
CA TRP A 518 -21.92 27.70 -8.78
C TRP A 518 -21.52 28.53 -7.57
N SER A 519 -20.35 28.23 -7.00
CA SER A 519 -19.72 29.05 -5.98
C SER A 519 -18.24 29.19 -6.26
N ARG A 520 -17.69 30.37 -6.03
CA ARG A 520 -16.24 30.61 -6.15
C ARG A 520 -15.53 30.09 -4.90
N VAL A 521 -14.36 29.48 -5.07
CA VAL A 521 -13.48 29.03 -3.97
C VAL A 521 -12.15 29.79 -4.01
N GLY A 522 -11.28 29.58 -3.03
CA GLY A 522 -9.95 30.20 -2.98
C GLY A 522 -9.16 30.03 -4.28
N ASP A 523 -8.45 31.09 -4.69
CA ASP A 523 -7.63 31.07 -5.90
C ASP A 523 -6.42 30.14 -5.72
N MET A 524 -6.06 29.42 -6.78
CA MET A 524 -4.87 28.58 -6.83
C MET A 524 -3.59 29.41 -6.60
N THR A 525 -2.53 28.76 -6.14
CA THR A 525 -1.25 29.45 -5.87
C THR A 525 -0.59 30.05 -7.12
N SER A 526 -1.00 29.62 -8.30
CA SER A 526 -0.46 30.06 -9.59
C SER A 526 -1.53 29.99 -10.68
N LYS A 527 -1.39 30.82 -11.71
CA LYS A 527 -2.23 30.81 -12.91
C LYS A 527 -1.85 29.63 -13.81
N ARG A 528 -2.82 28.79 -14.22
CA ARG A 528 -2.57 27.56 -15.00
C ARG A 528 -3.66 27.32 -16.04
N MET A 529 -3.27 27.03 -17.27
CA MET A 529 -4.09 26.38 -18.30
C MET A 529 -3.52 24.99 -18.60
N SER A 530 -4.38 24.08 -19.05
CA SER A 530 -4.02 22.67 -19.31
C SER A 530 -3.39 21.97 -18.11
N CYS A 531 -3.81 22.34 -16.90
CA CYS A 531 -3.48 21.60 -15.69
C CYS A 531 -4.37 20.34 -15.58
N HIS A 532 -3.99 19.43 -14.69
CA HIS A 532 -4.79 18.27 -14.36
C HIS A 532 -5.05 18.24 -12.85
N ALA A 533 -6.25 17.83 -12.48
CA ALA A 533 -6.70 17.79 -11.09
C ALA A 533 -7.24 16.40 -10.76
N VAL A 534 -7.00 15.96 -9.52
CA VAL A 534 -7.57 14.71 -8.99
C VAL A 534 -7.89 14.87 -7.51
N ALA A 535 -8.90 14.14 -7.05
CA ALA A 535 -9.20 14.02 -5.63
C ALA A 535 -8.49 12.80 -5.04
N SER A 536 -7.87 12.98 -3.88
CA SER A 536 -7.30 11.92 -3.06
C SER A 536 -7.26 12.41 -1.62
N GLY A 537 -7.44 11.56 -0.61
CA GLY A 537 -7.16 11.96 0.77
C GLY A 537 -8.03 13.05 1.35
N ASN A 538 -9.29 13.15 0.89
CA ASN A 538 -10.18 14.26 1.22
C ASN A 538 -9.62 15.66 0.84
N LYS A 539 -8.67 15.70 -0.10
CA LYS A 539 -8.05 16.90 -0.63
C LYS A 539 -8.06 16.86 -2.15
N LEU A 540 -7.93 18.02 -2.78
CA LEU A 540 -7.73 18.09 -4.23
C LEU A 540 -6.27 18.36 -4.52
N TYR A 541 -5.75 17.71 -5.54
CA TYR A 541 -4.39 17.89 -6.01
C TYR A 541 -4.43 18.41 -7.44
N VAL A 542 -3.61 19.42 -7.72
CA VAL A 542 -3.47 20.02 -9.05
C VAL A 542 -2.01 20.02 -9.46
N VAL A 543 -1.74 19.52 -10.65
CA VAL A 543 -0.37 19.39 -11.15
C VAL A 543 -0.19 20.04 -12.51
N GLY A 544 0.97 20.67 -12.67
CA GLY A 544 1.45 21.20 -13.95
C GLY A 544 0.62 22.35 -14.51
N GLY A 545 0.52 22.39 -15.84
CA GLY A 545 -0.07 23.48 -16.61
C GLY A 545 0.94 24.56 -17.00
N TYR A 546 0.48 25.53 -17.79
CA TYR A 546 1.27 26.67 -18.23
C TYR A 546 0.43 27.95 -18.20
N PHE A 547 1.06 29.12 -18.25
CA PHE A 547 0.38 30.40 -18.46
C PHE A 547 1.32 31.35 -19.20
N GLY A 548 0.94 31.76 -20.42
CA GLY A 548 1.84 32.48 -21.31
C GLY A 548 3.09 31.65 -21.63
N THR A 549 4.27 32.20 -21.37
CA THR A 549 5.55 31.50 -21.54
C THR A 549 6.01 30.73 -20.30
N GLN A 550 5.34 30.93 -19.15
CA GLN A 550 5.72 30.30 -17.88
C GLN A 550 5.04 28.94 -17.73
N ARG A 551 5.81 27.95 -17.27
CA ARG A 551 5.32 26.60 -16.97
C ARG A 551 5.22 26.43 -15.46
N CYS A 552 4.10 25.92 -14.99
CA CYS A 552 3.86 25.69 -13.57
C CYS A 552 4.49 24.36 -13.18
N LYS A 553 5.37 24.41 -12.17
CA LYS A 553 6.12 23.26 -11.68
C LYS A 553 5.68 22.79 -10.32
N THR A 554 4.55 23.25 -9.81
CA THR A 554 4.12 22.93 -8.45
C THR A 554 2.98 21.92 -8.49
N LEU A 555 3.03 20.98 -7.55
CA LEU A 555 1.90 20.15 -7.16
C LEU A 555 1.20 20.87 -6.01
N ASP A 556 0.06 21.49 -6.31
CA ASP A 556 -0.74 22.20 -5.33
C ASP A 556 -1.79 21.28 -4.74
N CYS A 557 -2.10 21.52 -3.48
CA CYS A 557 -3.14 20.82 -2.75
C CYS A 557 -4.11 21.80 -2.12
N TYR A 558 -5.39 21.58 -2.38
CA TYR A 558 -6.48 22.32 -1.77
C TYR A 558 -6.99 21.58 -0.54
N ASP A 559 -7.10 22.32 0.55
CA ASP A 559 -7.78 21.86 1.75
C ASP A 559 -9.18 22.50 1.81
N PRO A 560 -10.26 21.68 1.71
CA PRO A 560 -11.63 22.18 1.77
C PRO A 560 -12.00 22.76 3.14
N THR A 561 -11.31 22.37 4.22
CA THR A 561 -11.62 22.84 5.59
C THR A 561 -11.16 24.28 5.83
N SER A 562 -10.04 24.66 5.22
CA SER A 562 -9.47 26.00 5.32
C SER A 562 -9.67 26.86 4.08
N ASP A 563 -10.35 26.34 3.04
CA ASP A 563 -10.56 26.97 1.73
C ASP A 563 -9.27 27.57 1.14
N SER A 564 -8.17 26.83 1.24
CA SER A 564 -6.84 27.34 0.86
C SER A 564 -6.01 26.33 0.08
N TRP A 565 -5.18 26.87 -0.82
CA TRP A 565 -4.26 26.11 -1.66
C TRP A 565 -2.84 26.22 -1.13
N ASN A 566 -2.15 25.08 -1.01
CA ASN A 566 -0.76 25.00 -0.57
C ASN A 566 0.07 24.19 -1.56
N SER A 567 1.29 24.65 -1.86
CA SER A 567 2.25 23.89 -2.67
C SER A 567 2.91 22.79 -1.84
N ILE A 568 2.76 21.53 -2.26
CA ILE A 568 3.34 20.38 -1.55
C ILE A 568 4.77 20.12 -1.98
N THR A 569 5.00 20.09 -3.29
CA THR A 569 6.29 19.76 -3.90
C THR A 569 6.38 20.34 -5.31
N THR A 570 7.56 20.25 -5.92
CA THR A 570 7.80 20.70 -7.29
C THR A 570 8.03 19.53 -8.24
N VAL A 571 7.35 19.53 -9.38
CA VAL A 571 7.58 18.59 -10.49
C VAL A 571 8.87 18.97 -11.26
N PRO A 572 9.66 17.97 -11.73
CA PRO A 572 10.83 18.21 -12.57
C PRO A 572 10.50 19.02 -13.84
N TYR A 573 11.46 19.82 -14.33
CA TYR A 573 11.28 20.78 -15.45
C TYR A 573 10.78 20.12 -16.76
N SER A 574 11.01 18.83 -16.93
CA SER A 574 10.61 18.03 -18.08
C SER A 574 9.13 17.64 -18.08
N LEU A 575 8.41 17.71 -16.96
CA LEU A 575 7.09 17.10 -16.79
C LEU A 575 5.96 18.06 -17.18
N ILE A 576 5.39 17.89 -18.37
CA ILE A 576 4.05 18.41 -18.69
C ILE A 576 3.09 17.24 -18.49
N PRO A 577 2.32 17.21 -17.39
CA PRO A 577 1.38 16.12 -17.16
C PRO A 577 0.33 16.15 -18.27
N THR A 578 0.20 15.04 -18.98
CA THR A 578 -0.84 14.83 -19.99
C THR A 578 -2.07 14.16 -19.36
N ALA A 579 -1.88 13.49 -18.23
CA ALA A 579 -2.95 13.05 -17.36
C ALA A 579 -2.47 12.97 -15.92
N PHE A 580 -3.40 13.05 -14.98
CA PHE A 580 -3.16 12.87 -13.55
C PHE A 580 -4.29 12.02 -12.98
N VAL A 581 -3.93 10.89 -12.39
CA VAL A 581 -4.89 9.90 -11.92
C VAL A 581 -4.58 9.50 -10.49
N SER A 582 -5.62 9.13 -9.76
CA SER A 582 -5.55 8.56 -8.42
C SER A 582 -6.18 7.18 -8.51
N THR A 583 -5.47 6.14 -8.08
CA THR A 583 -6.06 4.81 -7.91
C THR A 583 -7.05 4.77 -6.75
N TRP A 584 -7.06 5.82 -5.92
CA TRP A 584 -8.04 6.00 -4.87
C TRP A 584 -9.15 6.97 -5.28
N LYS A 585 -10.40 6.49 -5.23
CA LYS A 585 -11.59 7.35 -5.24
C LYS A 585 -12.00 7.70 -3.83
N HIS A 586 -12.25 8.99 -3.66
CA HIS A 586 -12.73 9.65 -2.45
C HIS A 586 -13.58 8.76 -1.54
N LEU A 587 -13.08 8.57 -0.33
CA LEU A 587 -13.84 8.19 0.84
C LEU A 587 -13.55 9.26 1.88
N PRO A 588 -14.55 10.01 2.33
CA PRO A 588 -14.30 11.02 3.34
C PRO A 588 -13.87 10.34 4.63
N ALA A 589 -12.93 11.01 5.32
CA ALA A 589 -12.27 10.57 6.54
C ALA A 589 -13.19 9.95 7.57
#